data_AF-A0AAP9DED0-F1
#
_entry.id   AF-A0AAP9DED0-F1
#
_cell.length_a   1.000
_cell.length_b   1.000
_cell.length_c   1.000
_cell.angle_alpha   90.00
_cell.angle_beta   90.00
_cell.angle_gamma   90.00
#
_symmetry.space_group_name_H-M   'P 1'
#
loop_
_entity.id
_entity.type
_entity.pdbx_description
1 polymer ?
#
loop_
_entity_poly.entity_id
_entity_poly.type
_entity_poly.pdbx_seq_one_letter_code
_entity_poly.pdbx_strand_id
1 'polypeptide(L)'
;MTGFAKQYYQEDISIPEIAAAFPLSPVVTIGNKAIQMETTSLTDIADIPIQIDSSARWLCLHSKDGINYWFISDNEMGRGLLTAIAMAKDGNYKECVASPASIRVSIGKRSLLDASRQDIAQSFGNNEEIKKEAVLFYQETPVQGGFIQSNTVSYYFNGEKVRGVIVGQITSN
;
A
#
# COMPACT_ATOMS: atom_id res chain seq x y z
N MET A 1 13.34 4.89 4.89
CA MET A 1 12.25 4.02 5.39
C MET A 1 12.82 2.81 6.12
N THR A 2 12.01 2.17 6.96
CA THR A 2 12.37 0.98 7.76
C THR A 2 11.38 -0.16 7.55
N GLY A 3 11.75 -1.37 8.00
CA GLY A 3 10.95 -2.59 7.80
C GLY A 3 10.61 -2.86 6.33
N PHE A 4 9.43 -3.43 6.09
CA PHE A 4 8.93 -3.75 4.76
C PHE A 4 8.72 -2.51 3.87
N ALA A 5 8.43 -1.33 4.44
CA ALA A 5 8.23 -0.11 3.67
C ALA A 5 9.46 0.35 2.88
N LYS A 6 10.65 -0.19 3.15
CA LYS A 6 11.81 -0.02 2.26
C LYS A 6 11.52 -0.41 0.81
N GLN A 7 10.61 -1.36 0.59
CA GLN A 7 10.18 -1.81 -0.74
C GLN A 7 9.47 -0.71 -1.54
N TYR A 8 8.94 0.34 -0.90
CA TYR A 8 8.21 1.41 -1.59
C TYR A 8 9.07 2.20 -2.60
N TYR A 9 10.38 2.37 -2.33
CA TYR A 9 11.33 2.99 -3.26
C TYR A 9 12.46 2.07 -3.67
N GLN A 10 12.36 0.76 -3.38
CA GLN A 10 13.22 -0.17 -4.10
C GLN A 10 12.66 -0.24 -5.52
N GLU A 11 13.18 0.66 -6.36
CA GLU A 11 13.12 0.57 -7.82
C GLU A 11 13.91 -0.66 -8.26
N ASP A 12 13.48 -1.83 -7.84
CA ASP A 12 13.81 -3.03 -8.58
C ASP A 12 12.95 -2.95 -9.83
N ILE A 13 13.51 -2.31 -10.87
CA ILE A 13 13.00 -2.21 -12.24
C ILE A 13 12.63 -3.60 -12.85
N SER A 14 12.84 -4.68 -12.10
CA SER A 14 12.38 -6.03 -12.39
C SER A 14 10.96 -6.36 -11.95
N ILE A 15 10.29 -5.53 -11.11
CA ILE A 15 8.90 -5.78 -10.71
C ILE A 15 8.01 -5.59 -11.95
N PRO A 16 7.32 -6.63 -12.41
CA PRO A 16 6.43 -6.50 -13.56
C PRO A 16 5.22 -5.65 -13.21
N GLU A 17 4.89 -4.76 -14.13
CA GLU A 17 3.71 -3.91 -14.05
C GLU A 17 2.62 -4.39 -14.99
N ILE A 18 1.40 -4.51 -14.48
CA ILE A 18 0.25 -5.02 -15.23
C ILE A 18 -0.91 -4.05 -15.08
N ALA A 19 -1.42 -3.56 -16.20
CA ALA A 19 -2.65 -2.78 -16.20
C ALA A 19 -3.83 -3.64 -15.74
N ALA A 20 -4.55 -3.19 -14.71
CA ALA A 20 -5.74 -3.84 -14.21
C ALA A 20 -6.98 -3.37 -14.95
N ALA A 21 -7.82 -4.31 -15.38
CA ALA A 21 -9.09 -4.03 -16.04
C ALA A 21 -10.21 -3.57 -15.09
N PHE A 22 -9.93 -3.48 -13.78
CA PHE A 22 -10.91 -3.19 -12.73
C PHE A 22 -10.39 -2.12 -11.79
N PRO A 23 -11.28 -1.39 -11.08
CA PRO A 23 -10.88 -0.36 -10.14
C PRO A 23 -9.95 -0.88 -9.04
N LEU A 24 -8.88 -0.11 -8.77
CA LEU A 24 -7.93 -0.38 -7.69
C LEU A 24 -7.99 0.64 -6.55
N SER A 25 -8.99 1.52 -6.54
CA SER A 25 -9.15 2.53 -5.49
C SER A 25 -9.22 1.90 -4.10
N PRO A 26 -8.35 2.31 -3.17
CA PRO A 26 -8.31 1.76 -1.83
C PRO A 26 -9.39 2.33 -0.92
N VAL A 27 -9.89 1.50 -0.02
CA VAL A 27 -10.71 1.92 1.13
C VAL A 27 -9.95 1.59 2.40
N VAL A 28 -9.70 2.62 3.21
CA VAL A 28 -8.89 2.54 4.42
C VAL A 28 -9.72 3.02 5.62
N THR A 29 -9.73 2.23 6.69
CA THR A 29 -10.34 2.62 7.96
C THR A 29 -9.45 2.31 9.15
N ILE A 30 -9.51 3.19 10.15
CA ILE A 30 -8.90 2.99 11.47
C ILE A 30 -10.01 3.16 12.51
N GLY A 31 -10.42 2.04 13.13
CA GLY A 31 -11.66 1.98 13.90
C GLY A 31 -12.85 2.36 13.01
N ASN A 32 -13.56 3.43 13.39
CA ASN A 32 -14.70 3.97 12.64
C ASN A 32 -14.32 5.15 11.73
N LYS A 33 -13.06 5.60 11.74
CA LYS A 33 -12.59 6.74 10.93
C LYS A 33 -12.22 6.25 9.54
N ALA A 34 -12.80 6.86 8.51
CA ALA A 34 -12.35 6.72 7.13
C ALA A 34 -11.07 7.54 6.92
N ILE A 35 -10.06 6.91 6.32
CA ILE A 35 -8.81 7.55 5.93
C ILE A 35 -8.81 7.64 4.40
N GLN A 36 -8.71 8.86 3.89
CA GLN A 36 -8.74 9.14 2.45
C GLN A 36 -7.34 9.40 1.93
N MET A 37 -6.95 8.67 0.89
CA MET A 37 -5.72 8.92 0.13
C MET A 37 -5.76 10.33 -0.47
N GLU A 38 -4.59 10.96 -0.60
CA GLU A 38 -4.37 12.30 -1.16
C GLU A 38 -5.13 13.44 -0.47
N THR A 39 -5.77 13.16 0.67
CA THR A 39 -6.56 14.14 1.44
C THR A 39 -6.22 14.12 2.92
N THR A 40 -5.99 12.93 3.51
CA THR A 40 -5.69 12.83 4.94
C THR A 40 -4.21 13.08 5.19
N SER A 41 -3.89 14.04 6.07
CA SER A 41 -2.51 14.25 6.54
C SER A 41 -2.05 13.07 7.39
N LEU A 42 -0.76 12.71 7.29
CA LEU A 42 -0.18 11.70 8.19
C LEU A 42 -0.37 12.06 9.67
N THR A 43 -0.34 13.35 10.01
CA THR A 43 -0.55 13.84 11.39
C THR A 43 -1.97 13.57 11.90
N ASP A 44 -2.94 13.40 11.00
CA ASP A 44 -4.34 13.15 11.37
C ASP A 44 -4.63 11.65 11.55
N ILE A 45 -3.70 10.78 11.17
CA ILE A 45 -3.86 9.32 11.27
C ILE A 45 -3.58 8.84 12.70
N ALA A 46 -2.49 9.32 13.32
CA ALA A 46 -2.13 8.99 14.69
C ALA A 46 -1.23 10.08 15.30
N ASP A 47 -1.38 10.29 16.60
CA ASP A 47 -0.53 11.20 17.38
C ASP A 47 0.79 10.51 17.76
N ILE A 48 1.61 10.25 16.75
CA ILE A 48 2.96 9.68 16.89
C ILE A 48 3.95 10.44 16.00
N PRO A 49 5.26 10.41 16.31
CA PRO A 49 6.25 11.09 15.50
C PRO A 49 6.24 10.61 14.04
N ILE A 50 6.17 11.57 13.11
CA ILE A 50 6.34 11.32 11.69
C ILE A 50 7.84 11.13 11.41
N GLN A 51 8.17 10.00 10.83
CA GLN A 51 9.50 9.71 10.30
C GLN A 51 9.65 10.36 8.93
N ILE A 52 10.86 10.80 8.59
CA ILE A 52 11.17 11.46 7.34
C ILE A 52 12.53 11.03 6.83
N ASP A 53 12.63 10.81 5.52
CA ASP A 53 13.89 10.74 4.80
C ASP A 53 13.81 11.60 3.53
N SER A 54 14.78 11.45 2.64
CA SER A 54 14.84 12.18 1.37
C SER A 54 13.64 11.92 0.46
N SER A 55 13.04 10.74 0.55
CA SER A 55 12.08 10.25 -0.43
C SER A 55 10.65 10.32 0.08
N ALA A 56 10.39 10.00 1.35
CA ALA A 56 9.05 10.08 1.93
C ALA A 56 9.01 10.51 3.39
N ARG A 57 7.79 10.80 3.83
CA ARG A 57 7.37 10.83 5.23
C ARG A 57 6.53 9.61 5.54
N TRP A 58 6.65 9.05 6.72
CA TRP A 58 5.79 7.94 7.14
C TRP A 58 5.55 7.91 8.63
N LEU A 59 4.49 7.21 9.02
CA LEU A 59 4.32 6.69 10.37
C LEU A 59 4.09 5.19 10.29
N CYS A 60 4.43 4.45 11.34
CA CYS A 60 4.19 3.02 11.39
C CYS A 60 3.31 2.63 12.57
N LEU A 61 2.25 1.86 12.27
CA LEU A 61 1.37 1.25 13.25
C LEU A 61 1.39 -0.27 13.09
N HIS A 62 1.18 -1.01 14.17
CA HIS A 62 0.95 -2.45 14.08
C HIS A 62 -0.40 -2.85 14.67
N SER A 63 -1.05 -3.85 14.08
CA SER A 63 -2.27 -4.46 14.60
C SER A 63 -1.95 -5.45 15.74
N LYS A 64 -3.01 -5.91 16.41
CA LYS A 64 -2.91 -7.02 17.38
C LYS A 64 -2.57 -8.36 16.71
N ASP A 65 -2.88 -8.50 15.42
CA ASP A 65 -2.68 -9.73 14.64
C ASP A 65 -1.28 -9.81 14.00
N GLY A 66 -0.36 -8.91 14.40
CA GLY A 66 1.03 -8.91 13.93
C GLY A 66 1.19 -8.42 12.48
N ILE A 67 0.31 -7.52 12.02
CA ILE A 67 0.47 -6.82 10.75
C ILE A 67 1.00 -5.42 11.03
N ASN A 68 2.11 -5.06 10.38
CA ASN A 68 2.65 -3.70 10.38
C ASN A 68 2.10 -2.92 9.19
N TYR A 69 1.78 -1.65 9.40
CA TYR A 69 1.23 -0.71 8.43
C TYR A 69 2.09 0.54 8.43
N TRP A 70 2.72 0.84 7.31
CA TRP A 70 3.41 2.10 7.09
C TRP A 70 2.50 2.98 6.24
N PHE A 71 2.03 4.07 6.84
CA PHE A 71 1.27 5.11 6.15
C PHE A 71 2.27 6.11 5.59
N ILE A 72 2.34 6.21 4.27
CA ILE A 72 3.42 6.85 3.54
C ILE A 72 2.87 8.06 2.79
N SER A 73 3.59 9.16 2.88
CA SER A 73 3.42 10.34 2.05
C SER A 73 4.68 10.52 1.23
N ASP A 74 4.55 10.37 -0.08
CA ASP A 74 5.59 10.67 -1.04
C ASP A 74 6.02 12.14 -0.90
N ASN A 75 7.31 12.45 -0.81
CA ASN A 75 7.75 13.83 -0.61
C ASN A 75 7.50 14.72 -1.84
N GLU A 76 7.59 14.15 -3.04
CA GLU A 76 7.38 14.89 -4.29
C GLU A 76 5.88 15.14 -4.51
N MET A 77 5.09 14.07 -4.37
CA MET A 77 3.67 14.08 -4.75
C MET A 77 2.71 14.28 -3.58
N GLY A 78 3.03 13.72 -2.41
CA GLY A 78 2.12 13.68 -1.25
C GLY A 78 2.18 14.89 -0.34
N ARG A 79 3.34 15.54 -0.19
CA ARG A 79 3.53 16.76 0.63
C ARG A 79 2.99 16.67 2.08
N GLY A 80 2.98 15.47 2.66
CA GLY A 80 2.42 15.17 3.99
C GLY A 80 1.04 14.51 3.98
N LEU A 81 0.37 14.45 2.82
CA LEU A 81 -0.87 13.70 2.60
C LEU A 81 -0.56 12.24 2.29
N LEU A 82 -1.40 11.33 2.76
CA LEU A 82 -1.27 9.89 2.54
C LEU A 82 -1.33 9.55 1.04
N THR A 83 -0.27 8.99 0.46
CA THR A 83 -0.24 8.55 -0.94
C THR A 83 -0.05 7.04 -1.07
N ALA A 84 0.47 6.37 -0.05
CA ALA A 84 0.62 4.92 -0.06
C ALA A 84 0.50 4.29 1.32
N ILE A 85 0.17 3.00 1.35
CA ILE A 85 0.20 2.16 2.54
C ILE A 85 0.99 0.89 2.21
N ALA A 86 2.13 0.69 2.88
CA ALA A 86 2.80 -0.59 2.88
C ALA A 86 2.31 -1.44 4.07
N MET A 87 2.11 -2.73 3.85
CA MET A 87 1.61 -3.66 4.87
C MET A 87 2.39 -4.96 4.80
N ALA A 88 2.82 -5.48 5.96
CA ALA A 88 3.47 -6.78 6.04
C ALA A 88 3.04 -7.55 7.28
N LYS A 89 2.96 -8.88 7.14
CA LYS A 89 2.69 -9.81 8.24
C LYS A 89 3.99 -10.48 8.68
N ASP A 90 4.86 -9.69 9.29
CA ASP A 90 6.21 -10.06 9.73
C ASP A 90 6.39 -9.91 11.26
N GLY A 91 5.30 -9.83 12.01
CA GLY A 91 5.29 -9.73 13.48
C GLY A 91 5.14 -8.29 13.97
N ASN A 92 5.52 -8.01 15.21
CA ASN A 92 5.50 -6.64 15.74
C ASN A 92 6.87 -6.01 15.48
N TYR A 93 6.98 -5.24 14.40
CA TYR A 93 8.22 -4.52 14.10
C TYR A 93 8.43 -3.45 15.17
N LYS A 94 9.57 -3.48 15.87
CA LYS A 94 9.79 -2.72 17.11
C LYS A 94 9.62 -1.19 16.97
N GLU A 95 9.79 -0.67 15.77
CA GLU A 95 9.66 0.76 15.47
C GLU A 95 8.21 1.19 15.19
N CYS A 96 7.32 0.23 14.97
CA CYS A 96 5.89 0.49 14.78
C CYS A 96 5.21 0.60 16.13
N VAL A 97 4.26 1.53 16.25
CA VAL A 97 3.49 1.74 17.47
C VAL A 97 2.22 0.89 17.43
N ALA A 98 1.81 0.32 18.56
CA ALA A 98 0.56 -0.43 18.62
C ALA A 98 -0.62 0.47 18.24
N SER A 99 -1.40 0.06 17.24
CA SER A 99 -2.60 0.78 16.85
C SER A 99 -3.64 0.70 17.97
N PRO A 100 -4.25 1.82 18.39
CA PRO A 100 -5.32 1.81 19.38
C PRO A 100 -6.63 1.21 18.84
N ALA A 101 -6.76 1.10 17.51
CA ALA A 101 -7.96 0.60 16.84
C ALA A 101 -7.63 -0.36 15.68
N SER A 102 -8.62 -1.12 15.23
CA SER A 102 -8.47 -2.03 14.09
C SER A 102 -8.20 -1.25 12.81
N ILE A 103 -7.15 -1.60 12.08
CA ILE A 103 -6.82 -1.04 10.77
C ILE A 103 -7.36 -1.99 9.70
N ARG A 104 -8.07 -1.44 8.71
CA ARG A 104 -8.52 -2.20 7.54
C ARG A 104 -8.11 -1.44 6.28
N VAL A 105 -7.52 -2.19 5.34
CA VAL A 105 -7.21 -1.73 4.00
C VAL A 105 -7.84 -2.73 3.05
N SER A 106 -8.57 -2.25 2.06
CA SER A 106 -9.26 -3.10 1.09
C SER A 106 -9.27 -2.47 -0.30
N ILE A 107 -9.28 -3.32 -1.32
CA ILE A 107 -9.44 -2.93 -2.72
C ILE A 107 -10.56 -3.79 -3.30
N GLY A 108 -11.78 -3.25 -3.34
CA GLY A 108 -12.96 -4.00 -3.74
C GLY A 108 -13.09 -5.32 -2.96
N LYS A 109 -13.20 -6.44 -3.68
CA LYS A 109 -13.28 -7.81 -3.11
C LYS A 109 -11.95 -8.57 -3.13
N ARG A 110 -10.82 -7.89 -3.37
CA ARG A 110 -9.51 -8.54 -3.58
C ARG A 110 -8.87 -8.91 -2.25
N SER A 111 -8.29 -10.10 -2.21
CA SER A 111 -7.46 -10.54 -1.08
C SER A 111 -6.10 -9.84 -1.13
N LEU A 112 -5.65 -9.31 0.01
CA LEU A 112 -4.36 -8.63 0.13
C LEU A 112 -3.32 -9.58 0.77
N LEU A 113 -3.03 -9.42 2.07
CA LEU A 113 -2.10 -10.29 2.79
C LEU A 113 -2.62 -11.73 2.92
N ASP A 114 -1.70 -12.69 3.01
CA ASP A 114 -1.95 -14.13 3.13
C ASP A 114 -2.65 -14.79 1.92
N ALA A 115 -3.04 -14.02 0.90
CA ALA A 115 -3.54 -14.53 -0.36
C ALA A 115 -2.52 -15.46 -1.02
N SER A 116 -3.00 -16.53 -1.65
CA SER A 116 -2.15 -17.39 -2.48
C SER A 116 -1.92 -16.76 -3.85
N ARG A 117 -0.87 -17.22 -4.57
CA ARG A 117 -0.69 -16.87 -5.99
C ARG A 117 -1.93 -17.18 -6.83
N GLN A 118 -2.64 -18.27 -6.49
CA GLN A 118 -3.89 -18.64 -7.15
C GLN A 118 -5.00 -17.62 -6.90
N ASP A 119 -5.14 -17.08 -5.67
CA ASP A 119 -6.12 -16.05 -5.35
C ASP A 119 -5.85 -14.75 -6.15
N ILE A 120 -4.56 -14.39 -6.29
CA ILE A 120 -4.14 -13.24 -7.11
C ILE A 120 -4.45 -13.51 -8.59
N ALA A 121 -4.12 -14.68 -9.12
CA ALA A 121 -4.42 -15.06 -10.50
C ALA A 121 -5.94 -15.09 -10.79
N GLN A 122 -6.77 -15.52 -9.83
CA GLN A 122 -8.23 -15.44 -9.98
C GLN A 122 -8.74 -14.00 -10.00
N SER A 123 -8.10 -13.12 -9.24
CA SER A 123 -8.51 -11.71 -9.11
C SER A 123 -8.07 -10.85 -10.30
N PHE A 124 -6.92 -11.17 -10.92
CA PHE A 124 -6.28 -10.34 -11.94
C PHE A 124 -6.09 -11.04 -13.30
N GLY A 125 -6.49 -12.30 -13.41
CA GLY A 125 -6.16 -13.15 -14.55
C GLY A 125 -4.84 -13.89 -14.33
N ASN A 126 -4.72 -15.07 -14.93
CA ASN A 126 -3.50 -15.85 -14.84
C ASN A 126 -2.40 -15.21 -15.70
N ASN A 127 -1.28 -14.87 -15.09
CA ASN A 127 -0.12 -14.31 -15.76
C ASN A 127 1.16 -14.96 -15.19
N GLU A 128 2.12 -15.25 -16.07
CA GLU A 128 3.47 -15.72 -15.70
C GLU A 128 4.17 -14.77 -14.72
N GLU A 129 3.86 -13.47 -14.78
CA GLU A 129 4.39 -12.48 -13.84
C GLU A 129 3.97 -12.75 -12.38
N ILE A 130 2.80 -13.38 -12.15
CA ILE A 130 2.34 -13.80 -10.81
C ILE A 130 3.17 -14.98 -10.28
N LYS A 131 4.18 -15.48 -11.02
CA LYS A 131 5.16 -16.46 -10.51
C LYS A 131 6.43 -15.81 -9.96
N LYS A 132 6.66 -14.51 -10.23
CA LYS A 132 7.83 -13.78 -9.73
C LYS A 132 7.71 -13.44 -8.24
N GLU A 133 8.77 -12.93 -7.64
CA GLU A 133 8.81 -12.58 -6.21
C GLU A 133 7.90 -11.40 -5.87
N ALA A 134 7.67 -10.51 -6.83
CA ALA A 134 6.70 -9.44 -6.71
C ALA A 134 6.02 -9.14 -8.05
N VAL A 135 4.85 -8.51 -7.98
CA VAL A 135 4.10 -8.00 -9.15
C VAL A 135 3.32 -6.76 -8.75
N LEU A 136 3.27 -5.77 -9.64
CA LEU A 136 2.51 -4.54 -9.48
C LEU A 136 1.33 -4.54 -10.44
N PHE A 137 0.14 -4.25 -9.93
CA PHE A 137 -1.02 -3.93 -10.73
C PHE A 137 -1.33 -2.44 -10.62
N TYR A 138 -1.59 -1.80 -11.75
CA TYR A 138 -1.95 -0.38 -11.77
C TYR A 138 -3.23 -0.14 -12.55
N GLN A 139 -3.93 0.93 -12.21
CA GLN A 139 -5.13 1.37 -12.89
C GLN A 139 -5.16 2.90 -12.92
N GLU A 140 -5.19 3.45 -14.12
CA GLU A 140 -5.25 4.88 -14.36
C GLU A 140 -6.68 5.32 -14.67
N THR A 141 -7.12 6.40 -14.05
CA THR A 141 -8.43 6.99 -14.26
C THR A 141 -8.27 8.48 -14.52
N PRO A 142 -8.73 9.00 -15.68
CA PRO A 142 -8.77 10.44 -15.91
C PRO A 142 -9.66 11.13 -14.86
N VAL A 143 -9.20 12.26 -14.33
CA VAL A 143 -9.95 13.09 -13.38
C VAL A 143 -10.08 14.53 -13.91
N GLN A 144 -10.77 15.39 -13.16
CA GLN A 144 -11.01 16.77 -13.60
C GLN A 144 -9.70 17.55 -13.82
N GLY A 145 -9.71 18.48 -14.77
CA GLY A 145 -8.57 19.36 -15.02
C GLY A 145 -7.46 18.75 -15.87
N GLY A 146 -7.68 17.59 -16.50
CA GLY A 146 -6.68 16.92 -17.35
C GLY A 146 -5.71 16.02 -16.59
N PHE A 147 -5.85 15.92 -15.27
CA PHE A 147 -5.04 15.03 -14.44
C PHE A 147 -5.47 13.56 -14.60
N ILE A 148 -4.55 12.67 -14.25
CA ILE A 148 -4.76 11.22 -14.19
C ILE A 148 -4.51 10.78 -12.75
N GLN A 149 -5.43 10.01 -12.18
CA GLN A 149 -5.22 9.32 -10.92
C GLN A 149 -4.76 7.88 -11.19
N SER A 150 -3.57 7.54 -10.73
CA SER A 150 -3.01 6.20 -10.76
C SER A 150 -3.21 5.52 -9.41
N ASN A 151 -3.91 4.40 -9.42
CA ASN A 151 -4.09 3.51 -8.26
C ASN A 151 -3.24 2.26 -8.47
N THR A 152 -2.46 1.86 -7.47
CA THR A 152 -1.56 0.72 -7.56
C THR A 152 -1.75 -0.26 -6.41
N VAL A 153 -1.49 -1.54 -6.71
CA VAL A 153 -1.30 -2.57 -5.69
C VAL A 153 -0.14 -3.49 -6.08
N SER A 154 0.90 -3.50 -5.26
CA SER A 154 2.05 -4.38 -5.41
C SER A 154 1.95 -5.53 -4.41
N TYR A 155 2.08 -6.75 -4.89
CA TYR A 155 2.12 -7.97 -4.08
C TYR A 155 3.56 -8.48 -4.00
N TYR A 156 4.02 -8.78 -2.79
CA TYR A 156 5.32 -9.37 -2.52
C TYR A 156 5.12 -10.75 -1.91
N PHE A 157 5.61 -11.77 -2.61
CA PHE A 157 5.39 -13.17 -2.29
C PHE A 157 6.56 -13.75 -1.49
N ASN A 158 6.24 -14.68 -0.60
CA ASN A 158 7.20 -15.62 -0.02
C ASN A 158 6.65 -17.02 -0.24
N GLY A 159 7.26 -17.75 -1.19
CA GLY A 159 6.70 -18.98 -1.72
C GLY A 159 5.35 -18.73 -2.41
N GLU A 160 4.32 -19.45 -1.97
CA GLU A 160 2.97 -19.38 -2.55
C GLU A 160 2.08 -18.28 -1.97
N LYS A 161 2.52 -17.58 -0.91
CA LYS A 161 1.68 -16.63 -0.19
C LYS A 161 2.21 -15.21 -0.27
N VAL A 162 1.29 -14.26 -0.33
CA VAL A 162 1.55 -12.83 -0.18
C VAL A 162 1.93 -12.54 1.27
N ARG A 163 3.10 -11.93 1.48
CA ARG A 163 3.59 -11.50 2.81
C ARG A 163 3.72 -10.00 2.95
N GLY A 164 3.83 -9.30 1.83
CA GLY A 164 3.88 -7.86 1.77
C GLY A 164 2.95 -7.33 0.70
N VAL A 165 2.32 -6.20 0.97
CA VAL A 165 1.47 -5.48 0.02
C VAL A 165 1.78 -4.00 0.10
N ILE A 166 1.89 -3.33 -1.03
CA ILE A 166 1.92 -1.88 -1.10
C ILE A 166 0.72 -1.42 -1.91
N VAL A 167 -0.06 -0.51 -1.36
CA VAL A 167 -1.21 0.10 -2.03
C VAL A 167 -0.93 1.58 -2.21
N GLY A 168 -1.05 2.10 -3.43
CA GLY A 168 -0.76 3.49 -3.76
C GLY A 168 -1.93 4.18 -4.46
N GLN A 169 -2.02 5.49 -4.28
CA GLN A 169 -2.88 6.37 -5.06
C GLN A 169 -2.18 7.73 -5.21
N ILE A 170 -1.94 8.14 -6.47
CA ILE A 170 -1.30 9.41 -6.82
C ILE A 170 -2.01 10.01 -8.02
N THR A 171 -2.31 11.30 -7.96
CA THR A 171 -2.85 12.11 -9.04
C THR A 171 -1.76 12.99 -9.62
N SER A 172 -1.51 12.86 -10.93
CA SER A 172 -0.47 13.59 -11.66
C SER A 172 -0.99 14.09 -13.02
N ASN A 173 -0.19 14.95 -13.68
CA ASN A 173 -0.46 15.46 -15.02
C ASN A 173 0.50 14.83 -16.03
#